data_AF-A0A954CIC3-F1
#
_entry.id   AF-A0A954CIC3-F1
#
_cell.length_a   1.000
_cell.length_b   1.000
_cell.length_c   1.000
_cell.angle_alpha   90.00
_cell.angle_beta   90.00
_cell.angle_gamma   90.00
#
_symmetry.space_group_name_H-M   'P 1'
#
loop_
_entity.id
_entity.type
_entity.pdbx_description
1 polymer ?
#
loop_
_entity_poly.entity_id
_entity_poly.type
_entity_poly.pdbx_seq_one_letter_code
_entity_poly.pdbx_strand_id
1 'polypeptide(L)'
;MKDHQCYSPETHLLSTAQIKALPDDRVRVLVSACLAGQVTTWDAQPLGMLPILEHFLALPQVEKCTFCPEEYSFGTPREMSNCYGGNGFDVLDGRAKILTDTGVDWTEGMVRAAHAMAARAAEQKVDLAILLNISAACGTQTIYDGHRDDKNYQRGPGVAAAALIRAGIPVLSNRDLKTMAALVKRYDPSFEAPEGLIDLHEHPWYKETFGA
;
A
#
# COMPACT_ATOMS: atom_id res chain seq x y z
N MET A 1 -7.52 27.63 -10.46
CA MET A 1 -8.09 26.52 -9.66
C MET A 1 -8.08 25.30 -10.56
N LYS A 2 -7.15 24.36 -10.34
CA LYS A 2 -7.07 23.15 -11.15
C LYS A 2 -8.03 22.14 -10.52
N ASP A 3 -9.09 21.79 -11.23
CA ASP A 3 -9.98 20.68 -10.92
C ASP A 3 -9.16 19.39 -10.85
N HIS A 4 -8.54 19.12 -9.70
CA HIS A 4 -8.06 17.79 -9.38
C HIS A 4 -9.33 16.99 -9.10
N GLN A 5 -9.63 16.08 -10.01
CA GLN A 5 -10.68 15.10 -9.77
C GLN A 5 -10.35 14.43 -8.44
N CYS A 6 -11.15 14.74 -7.42
CA CYS A 6 -10.84 14.38 -6.04
C CYS A 6 -10.77 12.86 -5.98
N TYR A 7 -9.57 12.30 -5.74
CA TYR A 7 -9.40 10.87 -5.57
C TYR A 7 -10.38 10.39 -4.50
N SER A 8 -11.25 9.45 -4.86
CA SER A 8 -12.16 8.81 -3.91
C SER A 8 -11.56 7.47 -3.50
N PRO A 9 -11.08 7.34 -2.24
CA PRO A 9 -10.49 6.10 -1.73
C PRO A 9 -11.39 4.90 -1.93
N GLU A 10 -12.71 5.11 -1.81
CA GLU A 10 -13.76 4.09 -1.92
C GLU A 10 -13.76 3.36 -3.26
N THR A 11 -13.24 4.00 -4.32
CA THR A 11 -13.18 3.40 -5.67
C THR A 11 -12.11 2.32 -5.81
N HIS A 12 -11.15 2.25 -4.88
CA HIS A 12 -10.01 1.33 -4.95
C HIS A 12 -9.83 0.48 -3.68
N LEU A 13 -10.80 0.51 -2.77
CA LEU A 13 -10.83 -0.40 -1.63
C LEU A 13 -11.06 -1.84 -2.11
N LEU A 14 -10.37 -2.79 -1.48
CA LEU A 14 -10.62 -4.21 -1.73
C LEU A 14 -12.03 -4.58 -1.26
N SER A 15 -12.92 -4.87 -2.20
CA SER A 15 -14.31 -5.23 -1.93
C SER A 15 -14.47 -6.71 -1.57
N THR A 16 -15.57 -7.03 -0.90
CA THR A 16 -15.98 -8.43 -0.66
C THR A 16 -16.14 -9.22 -1.97
N ALA A 17 -16.57 -8.58 -3.06
CA ALA A 17 -16.69 -9.21 -4.37
C ALA A 17 -15.31 -9.61 -4.92
N GLN A 18 -14.31 -8.73 -4.80
CA GLN A 18 -12.93 -9.05 -5.19
C GLN A 18 -12.34 -10.17 -4.33
N ILE A 19 -12.56 -10.18 -3.01
CA ILE A 19 -12.12 -11.30 -2.14
C ILE A 19 -12.74 -12.63 -2.59
N LYS A 20 -14.05 -12.63 -2.91
CA LYS A 20 -14.73 -13.83 -3.42
C LYS A 20 -14.19 -14.29 -4.77
N ALA A 21 -13.76 -13.36 -5.62
CA ALA A 21 -13.22 -13.65 -6.95
C ALA A 21 -11.77 -14.16 -6.94
N LEU A 22 -11.07 -14.11 -5.79
CA LEU A 22 -9.72 -14.68 -5.68
C LEU A 22 -9.76 -16.21 -5.87
N PRO A 23 -8.67 -16.83 -6.40
CA PRO A 23 -8.60 -18.27 -6.63
C PRO A 23 -8.77 -19.08 -5.35
N ASP A 24 -9.47 -20.22 -5.42
CA ASP A 24 -9.71 -21.08 -4.25
C ASP A 24 -8.48 -21.90 -3.82
N ASP A 25 -7.70 -22.36 -4.79
CA ASP A 25 -6.60 -23.32 -4.61
C ASP A 25 -5.30 -22.64 -4.20
N ARG A 26 -4.96 -21.53 -4.84
CA ARG A 26 -3.72 -20.80 -4.61
C ARG A 26 -3.86 -19.32 -4.97
N VAL A 27 -3.63 -18.47 -3.97
CA VAL A 27 -3.63 -17.02 -4.13
C VAL A 27 -2.19 -16.48 -4.12
N ARG A 28 -1.84 -15.73 -5.15
CA ARG A 28 -0.53 -15.09 -5.29
C ARG A 28 -0.60 -13.67 -4.77
N VAL A 29 0.19 -13.37 -3.75
CA VAL A 29 0.11 -12.10 -3.03
C VAL A 29 1.43 -11.37 -3.10
N LEU A 30 1.40 -10.10 -3.54
CA LEU A 30 2.54 -9.20 -3.40
C LEU A 30 2.43 -8.47 -2.07
N VAL A 31 3.51 -8.45 -1.29
CA VAL A 31 3.52 -7.78 0.02
C VAL A 31 4.62 -6.72 0.05
N SER A 32 4.36 -5.54 0.64
CA SER A 32 5.46 -4.62 0.97
C SER A 32 6.52 -5.35 1.78
N ALA A 33 7.77 -5.35 1.35
CA ALA A 33 8.82 -6.18 1.96
C ALA A 33 8.98 -5.96 3.48
N CYS A 34 8.83 -4.71 3.93
CA CYS A 34 8.86 -4.35 5.35
C CYS A 34 7.75 -5.02 6.18
N LEU A 35 6.55 -5.22 5.61
CA LEU A 35 5.45 -5.94 6.27
C LEU A 35 5.71 -7.45 6.35
N ALA A 36 6.54 -7.98 5.45
CA ALA A 36 6.94 -9.38 5.43
C ALA A 36 8.20 -9.66 6.27
N GLY A 37 8.64 -8.70 7.10
CA GLY A 37 9.76 -8.85 8.03
C GLY A 37 11.15 -8.57 7.44
N GLN A 38 11.25 -8.10 6.19
CA GLN A 38 12.53 -7.68 5.63
C GLN A 38 12.91 -6.30 6.17
N VAL A 39 14.20 -6.11 6.47
CA VAL A 39 14.74 -4.84 7.00
C VAL A 39 14.94 -3.86 5.85
N THR A 40 13.83 -3.28 5.39
CA THR A 40 13.79 -2.37 4.22
C THR A 40 13.17 -1.02 4.55
N THR A 41 13.00 -0.67 5.84
CA THR A 41 12.57 0.68 6.24
C THR A 41 13.70 1.68 5.97
N TRP A 42 13.36 2.96 5.91
CA TRP A 42 14.32 4.04 5.65
C TRP A 42 15.50 4.05 6.65
N ASP A 43 15.24 3.72 7.92
CA ASP A 43 16.20 3.69 9.04
C ASP A 43 16.81 2.30 9.29
N ALA A 44 16.60 1.34 8.38
CA ALA A 44 17.04 -0.04 8.49
C ALA A 44 16.63 -0.72 9.81
N GLN A 45 15.43 -0.39 10.32
CA GLN A 45 14.83 -1.03 11.47
C GLN A 45 13.73 -2.03 11.05
N PRO A 46 13.53 -3.11 11.81
CA PRO A 46 12.38 -3.98 11.55
C PRO A 46 11.08 -3.24 11.88
N LEU A 47 10.10 -3.28 10.96
CA LEU A 47 8.77 -2.71 11.20
C LEU A 47 7.93 -3.59 12.16
N GLY A 48 8.23 -4.89 12.20
CA GLY A 48 7.36 -5.90 12.79
C GLY A 48 6.25 -6.34 11.83
N MET A 49 5.70 -7.53 12.06
CA MET A 49 4.61 -8.09 11.27
C MET A 49 3.32 -8.11 12.10
N LEU A 50 2.20 -7.73 11.48
CA LEU A 50 0.90 -7.79 12.13
C LEU A 50 0.48 -9.27 12.28
N PRO A 51 0.03 -9.74 13.45
CA PRO A 51 -0.30 -11.16 13.67
C PRO A 51 -1.30 -11.74 12.66
N ILE A 52 -2.32 -10.95 12.27
CA ILE A 52 -3.30 -11.38 11.27
C ILE A 52 -2.69 -11.53 9.87
N LEU A 53 -1.73 -10.68 9.51
CA LEU A 53 -1.00 -10.77 8.25
C LEU A 53 -0.02 -11.95 8.29
N GLU A 54 0.67 -12.14 9.41
CA GLU A 54 1.54 -13.30 9.63
C GLU A 54 0.78 -14.61 9.44
N HIS A 55 -0.39 -14.74 10.07
CA HIS A 55 -1.26 -15.90 9.92
C HIS A 55 -1.65 -16.11 8.46
N PHE A 56 -2.12 -15.06 7.78
CA PHE A 56 -2.48 -15.14 6.36
C PHE A 56 -1.31 -15.62 5.49
N LEU A 57 -0.13 -15.02 5.64
CA LEU A 57 1.06 -15.34 4.85
C LEU A 57 1.70 -16.71 5.18
N ALA A 58 1.19 -17.39 6.21
CA ALA A 58 1.59 -18.74 6.58
C ALA A 58 0.61 -19.82 6.08
N LEU A 59 -0.56 -19.44 5.56
CA LEU A 59 -1.53 -20.38 5.01
C LEU A 59 -0.93 -21.08 3.76
N PRO A 60 -1.15 -22.41 3.60
CA PRO A 60 -0.54 -23.18 2.51
C PRO A 60 -1.02 -22.76 1.11
N GLN A 61 -2.18 -22.10 1.00
CA GLN A 61 -2.73 -21.58 -0.25
C GLN A 61 -2.09 -20.25 -0.67
N VAL A 62 -1.33 -19.58 0.22
CA VAL A 62 -0.79 -18.24 -0.02
C VAL A 62 0.63 -18.34 -0.57
N GLU A 63 0.80 -17.98 -1.83
CA GLU A 63 2.10 -17.82 -2.47
C GLU A 63 2.51 -16.35 -2.43
N LYS A 64 3.46 -16.00 -1.55
CA LYS A 64 3.88 -14.61 -1.37
C LYS A 64 5.12 -14.25 -2.19
N CYS A 65 5.11 -13.06 -2.76
CA CYS A 65 6.31 -12.37 -3.22
C CYS A 65 6.42 -11.00 -2.53
N THR A 66 7.63 -10.51 -2.34
CA THR A 66 7.88 -9.23 -1.64
C THR A 66 8.52 -8.23 -2.58
N PHE A 67 8.21 -6.95 -2.39
CA PHE A 67 8.88 -5.85 -3.09
C PHE A 67 8.92 -4.59 -2.22
N CYS A 68 10.04 -3.87 -2.22
CA CYS A 68 10.17 -2.54 -1.64
C CYS A 68 10.58 -1.55 -2.74
N PRO A 69 9.71 -0.61 -3.15
CA PRO A 69 10.04 0.33 -4.22
C PRO A 69 11.21 1.24 -3.87
N GLU A 70 11.25 1.69 -2.63
CA GLU A 70 12.24 2.66 -2.18
C GLU A 70 13.63 1.99 -2.05
N GLU A 71 13.71 0.76 -1.52
CA GLU A 71 14.95 -0.01 -1.51
C GLU A 71 15.45 -0.33 -2.92
N TYR A 72 14.54 -0.69 -3.84
CA TYR A 72 14.88 -0.99 -5.23
C TYR A 72 15.64 0.16 -5.91
N SER A 73 15.27 1.42 -5.62
CA SER A 73 15.91 2.59 -6.25
C SER A 73 17.01 3.25 -5.41
N PHE A 74 16.93 3.17 -4.08
CA PHE A 74 17.72 4.02 -3.18
C PHE A 74 18.44 3.23 -2.08
N GLY A 75 18.22 1.91 -1.97
CA GLY A 75 18.85 1.06 -0.96
C GLY A 75 18.28 1.21 0.45
N THR A 76 18.97 0.59 1.42
CA THR A 76 18.63 0.63 2.85
C THR A 76 19.93 0.70 3.67
N PRO A 77 20.11 1.65 4.61
CA PRO A 77 19.22 2.77 4.93
C PRO A 77 19.24 3.85 3.84
N ARG A 78 18.26 4.76 3.91
CA ARG A 78 18.06 5.85 2.95
C ARG A 78 17.28 7.00 3.59
N GLU A 79 17.22 8.15 2.94
CA GLU A 79 16.35 9.24 3.38
C GLU A 79 14.87 8.86 3.31
N MET A 80 14.06 9.49 4.18
CA MET A 80 12.61 9.45 4.04
C MET A 80 12.18 10.34 2.88
N SER A 81 11.10 9.95 2.19
CA SER A 81 10.53 10.75 1.11
C SER A 81 9.01 10.86 1.24
N ASN A 82 8.48 12.00 0.79
CA ASN A 82 7.06 12.31 0.83
C ASN A 82 6.58 12.82 -0.54
N CYS A 83 5.28 12.76 -0.76
CA CYS A 83 4.66 13.23 -2.00
C CYS A 83 4.27 14.70 -1.89
N TYR A 84 4.54 15.48 -2.93
CA TYR A 84 4.28 16.91 -2.99
C TYR A 84 3.45 17.25 -4.23
N GLY A 85 2.33 17.97 -4.02
CA GLY A 85 1.50 18.51 -5.10
C GLY A 85 0.52 17.53 -5.74
N GLY A 86 0.16 16.45 -5.04
CA GLY A 86 -0.79 15.43 -5.48
C GLY A 86 -0.45 14.05 -4.91
N ASN A 87 -1.07 13.00 -5.46
CA ASN A 87 -0.85 11.61 -5.02
C ASN A 87 -0.09 10.77 -6.05
N GLY A 88 0.02 9.46 -5.81
CA GLY A 88 0.74 8.53 -6.67
C GLY A 88 0.28 8.52 -8.13
N PHE A 89 -1.00 8.76 -8.42
CA PHE A 89 -1.46 8.90 -9.81
C PHE A 89 -0.94 10.18 -10.46
N ASP A 90 -0.92 11.28 -9.71
CA ASP A 90 -0.37 12.55 -10.18
C ASP A 90 1.14 12.45 -10.41
N VAL A 91 1.86 11.68 -9.58
CA VAL A 91 3.29 11.40 -9.79
C VAL A 91 3.49 10.62 -11.09
N LEU A 92 2.72 9.55 -11.32
CA LEU A 92 2.80 8.76 -12.56
C LEU A 92 2.45 9.59 -13.82
N ASP A 93 1.63 10.63 -13.68
CA ASP A 93 1.26 11.52 -14.77
C ASP A 93 2.16 12.76 -14.89
N GLY A 94 3.24 12.84 -14.10
CA GLY A 94 4.18 13.98 -14.10
C GLY A 94 3.60 15.29 -13.55
N ARG A 95 2.54 15.22 -12.75
CA ARG A 95 1.87 16.38 -12.11
C ARG A 95 2.29 16.61 -10.66
N ALA A 96 2.85 15.60 -9.99
CA ALA A 96 3.34 15.67 -8.62
C ALA A 96 4.77 15.12 -8.50
N LYS A 97 5.41 15.32 -7.35
CA LYS A 97 6.79 14.94 -7.09
C LYS A 97 6.96 14.09 -5.84
N ILE A 98 8.01 13.29 -5.81
CA ILE A 98 8.50 12.62 -4.60
C ILE A 98 9.81 13.30 -4.21
N LEU A 99 9.84 13.95 -3.05
CA LEU A 99 11.03 14.62 -2.53
C LEU A 99 11.45 14.01 -1.21
N THR A 100 12.75 13.95 -0.96
CA THR A 100 13.27 13.58 0.36
C THR A 100 13.04 14.69 1.39
N ASP A 101 13.25 14.38 2.67
CA ASP A 101 13.18 15.37 3.75
C ASP A 101 14.23 16.50 3.56
N THR A 102 15.35 16.24 2.88
CA THR A 102 16.35 17.27 2.51
C THR A 102 16.05 17.98 1.18
N GLY A 103 14.97 17.60 0.49
CA GLY A 103 14.52 18.23 -0.76
C GLY A 103 15.14 17.65 -2.04
N VAL A 104 15.81 16.49 -1.98
CA VAL A 104 16.32 15.80 -3.17
C VAL A 104 15.14 15.23 -3.96
N ASP A 105 15.12 15.47 -5.28
CA ASP A 105 14.06 14.97 -6.16
C ASP A 105 14.26 13.49 -6.48
N TRP A 106 13.41 12.64 -5.92
CA TRP A 106 13.41 11.18 -6.09
C TRP A 106 12.35 10.70 -7.09
N THR A 107 11.64 11.63 -7.75
CA THR A 107 10.47 11.33 -8.59
C THR A 107 10.77 10.27 -9.63
N GLU A 108 11.82 10.43 -10.44
CA GLU A 108 12.14 9.46 -11.49
C GLU A 108 12.51 8.07 -10.93
N GLY A 109 13.28 8.02 -9.84
CA GLY A 109 13.64 6.77 -9.19
C GLY A 109 12.39 6.04 -8.69
N MET A 110 11.50 6.76 -8.02
CA MET A 110 10.28 6.17 -7.48
C MET A 110 9.31 5.71 -8.57
N VAL A 111 9.20 6.44 -9.69
CA VAL A 111 8.43 6.03 -10.87
C VAL A 111 9.00 4.75 -11.49
N ARG A 112 10.34 4.64 -11.63
CA ARG A 112 10.98 3.40 -12.10
C ARG A 112 10.69 2.23 -11.17
N ALA A 113 10.76 2.44 -9.85
CA ALA A 113 10.43 1.42 -8.87
C ALA A 113 8.96 0.99 -8.90
N ALA A 114 8.05 1.94 -9.07
CA ALA A 114 6.62 1.68 -9.21
C ALA A 114 6.32 0.78 -10.41
N HIS A 115 6.92 1.07 -11.57
CA HIS A 115 6.81 0.22 -12.75
C HIS A 115 7.47 -1.14 -12.57
N ALA A 116 8.63 -1.21 -11.89
CA ALA A 116 9.28 -2.48 -11.58
C ALA A 116 8.42 -3.37 -10.67
N MET A 117 7.77 -2.79 -9.65
CA MET A 117 6.83 -3.49 -8.78
C MET A 117 5.62 -4.02 -9.56
N ALA A 118 5.03 -3.21 -10.44
CA ALA A 118 3.92 -3.63 -11.28
C ALA A 118 4.33 -4.73 -12.29
N ALA A 119 5.51 -4.61 -12.89
CA ALA A 119 6.06 -5.63 -13.78
C ALA A 119 6.31 -6.95 -13.05
N ARG A 120 6.89 -6.90 -11.84
CA ARG A 120 7.07 -8.06 -10.96
C ARG A 120 5.73 -8.71 -10.64
N ALA A 121 4.71 -7.91 -10.33
CA ALA A 121 3.38 -8.42 -10.04
C ALA A 121 2.74 -9.12 -11.25
N ALA A 122 2.89 -8.55 -12.45
CA ALA A 122 2.43 -9.17 -13.69
C ALA A 122 3.18 -10.49 -14.00
N GLU A 123 4.50 -10.50 -13.88
CA GLU A 123 5.34 -11.69 -14.10
C GLU A 123 4.93 -12.84 -13.16
N GLN A 124 4.69 -12.52 -11.89
CA GLN A 124 4.30 -13.48 -10.86
C GLN A 124 2.78 -13.76 -10.84
N LYS A 125 2.00 -13.15 -11.74
CA LYS A 125 0.54 -13.28 -11.81
C LYS A 125 -0.12 -13.03 -10.45
N VAL A 126 0.26 -11.95 -9.81
CA VAL A 126 -0.25 -11.54 -8.50
C VAL A 126 -1.75 -11.29 -8.59
N ASP A 127 -2.50 -11.89 -7.67
CA ASP A 127 -3.96 -11.75 -7.56
C ASP A 127 -4.34 -10.60 -6.62
N LEU A 128 -3.48 -10.28 -5.65
CA LEU A 128 -3.69 -9.24 -4.63
C LEU A 128 -2.37 -8.63 -4.14
N ALA A 129 -2.33 -7.32 -3.91
CA ALA A 129 -1.23 -6.65 -3.23
C ALA A 129 -1.62 -6.21 -1.80
N ILE A 130 -0.78 -6.47 -0.79
CA ILE A 130 -0.95 -6.02 0.59
C ILE A 130 0.18 -5.04 0.93
N LEU A 131 -0.17 -3.77 1.13
CA LEU A 131 0.81 -2.69 1.18
C LEU A 131 0.76 -1.89 2.47
N LEU A 132 1.92 -1.34 2.85
CA LEU A 132 2.06 -0.43 4.00
C LEU A 132 1.42 0.92 3.68
N ASN A 133 0.42 1.33 4.47
CA ASN A 133 -0.20 2.64 4.29
C ASN A 133 0.73 3.81 4.65
N ILE A 134 0.38 5.03 4.22
CA ILE A 134 1.07 6.31 4.51
C ILE A 134 2.37 6.53 3.73
N SER A 135 3.12 5.48 3.36
CA SER A 135 4.35 5.62 2.54
C SER A 135 4.09 6.32 1.20
N ALA A 136 4.99 7.21 0.78
CA ALA A 136 4.90 7.89 -0.51
C ALA A 136 4.96 6.92 -1.71
N ALA A 137 5.52 5.73 -1.52
CA ALA A 137 5.55 4.66 -2.50
C ALA A 137 4.38 3.68 -2.34
N CYS A 138 4.23 3.09 -1.15
CA CYS A 138 3.32 1.97 -0.89
C CYS A 138 1.96 2.38 -0.31
N GLY A 139 1.77 3.64 0.08
CA GLY A 139 0.54 4.15 0.67
C GLY A 139 -0.68 3.75 -0.16
N THR A 140 -1.80 3.43 0.50
CA THR A 140 -2.96 2.82 -0.19
C THR A 140 -4.11 3.81 -0.33
N GLN A 141 -4.56 4.36 0.80
CA GLN A 141 -5.68 5.29 0.86
C GLN A 141 -5.25 6.71 1.24
N THR A 142 -4.11 6.82 1.94
CA THR A 142 -3.58 8.07 2.48
C THR A 142 -2.07 8.08 2.41
N ILE A 143 -1.52 9.25 2.13
CA ILE A 143 -0.09 9.59 2.21
C ILE A 143 0.07 10.99 2.84
N TYR A 144 1.29 11.35 3.20
CA TYR A 144 1.61 12.74 3.57
C TYR A 144 1.43 13.70 2.38
N ASP A 145 0.96 14.91 2.66
CA ASP A 145 0.95 16.04 1.73
C ASP A 145 2.07 17.00 2.12
N GLY A 146 3.25 16.75 1.53
CA GLY A 146 4.48 17.45 1.87
C GLY A 146 5.24 16.81 3.04
N HIS A 147 5.96 17.62 3.80
CA HIS A 147 6.89 17.12 4.83
C HIS A 147 6.12 16.46 5.99
N ARG A 148 6.58 15.28 6.40
CA ARG A 148 5.86 14.44 7.39
C ARG A 148 5.68 15.09 8.77
N ASP A 149 6.61 15.97 9.16
CA ASP A 149 6.55 16.66 10.45
C ASP A 149 5.39 17.67 10.54
N ASP A 150 4.90 18.15 9.39
CA ASP A 150 3.73 19.02 9.32
C ASP A 150 2.44 18.25 9.65
N LYS A 151 2.49 16.90 9.61
CA LYS A 151 1.35 16.00 9.83
C LYS A 151 0.14 16.36 8.95
N ASN A 152 0.41 16.88 7.76
CA ASN A 152 -0.58 17.12 6.74
C ASN A 152 -0.74 15.86 5.88
N TYR A 153 -1.98 15.47 5.61
CA TYR A 153 -2.31 14.23 4.91
C TYR A 153 -3.24 14.51 3.75
N GLN A 154 -3.11 13.72 2.69
CA GLN A 154 -3.98 13.77 1.53
C GLN A 154 -4.54 12.39 1.21
N ARG A 155 -5.73 12.38 0.58
CA ARG A 155 -6.32 11.16 0.03
C ARG A 155 -5.57 10.74 -1.22
N GLY A 156 -5.20 9.48 -1.29
CA GLY A 156 -4.50 8.93 -2.45
C GLY A 156 -3.54 7.81 -2.12
N PRO A 157 -3.26 6.94 -3.10
CA PRO A 157 -2.19 5.97 -2.99
C PRO A 157 -0.82 6.66 -3.15
N GLY A 158 0.23 5.99 -2.67
CA GLY A 158 1.59 6.25 -3.09
C GLY A 158 1.82 5.80 -4.54
N VAL A 159 2.93 6.22 -5.13
CA VAL A 159 3.20 6.03 -6.57
C VAL A 159 3.26 4.56 -7.01
N ALA A 160 3.75 3.66 -6.15
CA ALA A 160 3.84 2.23 -6.47
C ALA A 160 2.48 1.53 -6.32
N ALA A 161 1.71 1.88 -5.29
CA ALA A 161 0.32 1.44 -5.17
C ALA A 161 -0.53 1.93 -6.35
N ALA A 162 -0.35 3.18 -6.78
CA ALA A 162 -1.00 3.73 -7.97
C ALA A 162 -0.69 2.92 -9.24
N ALA A 163 0.57 2.49 -9.42
CA ALA A 163 0.97 1.68 -10.56
C ALA A 163 0.32 0.28 -10.55
N LEU A 164 0.21 -0.35 -9.38
CA LEU A 164 -0.51 -1.63 -9.22
C LEU A 164 -2.00 -1.48 -9.52
N ILE A 165 -2.63 -0.43 -9.02
CA ILE A 165 -4.05 -0.13 -9.29
C ILE A 165 -4.27 0.07 -10.80
N ARG A 166 -3.39 0.83 -11.48
CA ARG A 166 -3.45 1.01 -12.96
C ARG A 166 -3.28 -0.30 -13.72
N ALA A 167 -2.51 -1.24 -13.18
CA ALA A 167 -2.34 -2.58 -13.73
C ALA A 167 -3.54 -3.52 -13.45
N GLY A 168 -4.58 -3.04 -12.76
CA GLY A 168 -5.76 -3.81 -12.42
C GLY A 168 -5.57 -4.77 -11.24
N ILE A 169 -4.48 -4.61 -10.47
CA ILE A 169 -4.21 -5.44 -9.30
C ILE A 169 -4.91 -4.83 -8.09
N PRO A 170 -5.81 -5.56 -7.40
CA PRO A 170 -6.42 -5.09 -6.16
C PRO A 170 -5.35 -4.81 -5.09
N VAL A 171 -5.55 -3.75 -4.31
CA VAL A 171 -4.64 -3.33 -3.24
C VAL A 171 -5.40 -3.34 -1.91
N LEU A 172 -4.79 -3.96 -0.90
CA LEU A 172 -5.27 -3.99 0.48
C LEU A 172 -4.29 -3.24 1.38
N SER A 173 -4.80 -2.35 2.22
CA SER A 173 -4.01 -1.69 3.25
C SER A 173 -3.68 -2.64 4.38
N ASN A 174 -2.47 -2.53 4.95
CA ASN A 174 -2.16 -3.18 6.23
C ASN A 174 -3.01 -2.65 7.40
N ARG A 175 -3.75 -1.55 7.21
CA ARG A 175 -4.66 -0.96 8.20
C ARG A 175 -6.13 -1.30 7.98
N ASP A 176 -6.48 -2.02 6.92
CA ASP A 176 -7.85 -2.48 6.67
C ASP A 176 -8.08 -3.82 7.37
N LEU A 177 -8.16 -3.79 8.70
CA LEU A 177 -8.12 -5.00 9.53
C LEU A 177 -9.39 -5.84 9.41
N LYS A 178 -10.55 -5.21 9.20
CA LYS A 178 -11.82 -5.90 9.00
C LYS A 178 -11.83 -6.61 7.65
N THR A 179 -11.35 -5.95 6.60
CA THR A 179 -11.19 -6.55 5.28
C THR A 179 -10.12 -7.65 5.28
N MET A 180 -9.00 -7.45 5.99
CA MET A 180 -7.97 -8.48 6.18
C MET A 180 -8.55 -9.73 6.88
N ALA A 181 -9.38 -9.56 7.91
CA ALA A 181 -10.04 -10.68 8.58
C ALA A 181 -10.97 -11.46 7.65
N ALA A 182 -11.73 -10.77 6.79
CA ALA A 182 -12.55 -11.42 5.78
C ALA A 182 -11.70 -12.20 4.75
N LEU A 183 -10.55 -11.66 4.35
CA LEU A 183 -9.58 -12.35 3.49
C LEU A 183 -8.99 -13.59 4.17
N VAL A 184 -8.65 -13.53 5.46
CA VAL A 184 -8.17 -14.71 6.19
C VAL A 184 -9.27 -15.77 6.27
N LYS A 185 -10.49 -15.39 6.69
CA LYS A 185 -11.63 -16.32 6.81
C LYS A 185 -11.95 -17.06 5.50
N ARG A 186 -11.65 -16.44 4.35
CA ARG A 186 -11.79 -17.04 3.00
C ARG A 186 -10.93 -18.29 2.82
N TYR A 187 -9.70 -18.29 3.35
CA TYR A 187 -8.72 -19.37 3.17
C TYR A 187 -8.54 -20.23 4.43
N ASP A 188 -8.97 -19.72 5.57
CA ASP A 188 -9.08 -20.42 6.84
C ASP A 188 -10.47 -20.18 7.45
N PRO A 189 -11.47 -21.01 7.11
CA PRO A 189 -12.82 -20.89 7.65
C PRO A 189 -12.90 -21.04 9.17
N SER A 190 -11.85 -21.57 9.82
CA SER A 190 -11.78 -21.74 11.28
C SER A 190 -11.25 -20.49 11.99
N PHE A 191 -10.68 -19.53 11.26
CA PHE A 191 -10.18 -18.28 11.82
C PHE A 191 -11.29 -17.49 12.50
N GLU A 192 -11.13 -17.16 13.78
CA GLU A 192 -12.05 -16.29 14.51
C GLU A 192 -11.44 -14.89 14.63
N ALA A 193 -12.06 -13.92 13.96
CA ALA A 193 -11.58 -12.55 13.96
C ALA A 193 -11.84 -11.90 15.31
N PRO A 194 -10.89 -11.10 15.85
CA PRO A 194 -11.16 -10.23 16.98
C PRO A 194 -12.41 -9.36 16.75
N GLU A 195 -13.18 -9.12 17.80
CA GLU A 195 -14.33 -8.21 17.73
C GLU A 195 -13.86 -6.76 17.54
N GLY A 196 -14.70 -5.95 16.88
CA GLY A 196 -14.47 -4.50 16.75
C GLY A 196 -13.38 -4.10 15.75
N LEU A 197 -12.90 -5.01 14.90
CA LEU A 197 -12.02 -4.63 13.79
C LEU A 197 -12.74 -3.66 12.84
N ILE A 198 -12.01 -2.61 12.46
CA ILE A 198 -12.44 -1.58 11.53
C ILE A 198 -11.37 -1.39 10.46
N ASP A 199 -11.80 -0.94 9.29
CA ASP A 199 -10.90 -0.55 8.20
C ASP A 199 -10.41 0.89 8.37
N LEU A 200 -9.35 1.25 7.64
CA LEU A 200 -8.68 2.53 7.79
C LEU A 200 -9.64 3.72 7.60
N HIS A 201 -10.48 3.67 6.57
CA HIS A 201 -11.45 4.70 6.24
C HIS A 201 -12.61 4.80 7.25
N GLU A 202 -12.82 3.77 8.09
CA GLU A 202 -13.83 3.78 9.15
C GLU A 202 -13.32 4.46 10.43
N HIS A 203 -11.99 4.64 10.58
CA HIS A 203 -11.36 5.16 11.79
C HIS A 203 -11.72 6.64 12.05
N PRO A 204 -11.97 7.07 13.31
CA PRO A 204 -12.32 8.46 13.64
C PRO A 204 -11.33 9.49 13.07
N TRP A 205 -10.04 9.26 13.28
CA TRP A 205 -8.97 10.08 12.70
C TRP A 205 -9.12 10.28 11.18
N TYR A 206 -9.48 9.23 10.42
CA TYR A 206 -9.61 9.33 8.96
C TYR A 206 -10.79 10.24 8.59
N LYS A 207 -11.93 10.04 9.25
CA LYS A 207 -13.15 10.83 9.06
C LYS A 207 -12.95 12.29 9.44
N GLU A 208 -12.28 12.54 10.56
CA GLU A 208 -11.93 13.90 11.02
C GLU A 208 -10.96 14.59 10.06
N THR A 209 -9.94 13.87 9.57
CA THR A 209 -8.94 14.42 8.65
C THR A 209 -9.53 14.77 7.30
N PHE A 210 -10.49 13.98 6.81
CA PHE A 210 -10.98 14.10 5.44
C PHE A 210 -12.46 14.45 5.28
N GLY A 211 -13.19 14.70 6.37
CA GLY A 211 -14.61 15.07 6.34
C GLY A 211 -15.52 14.00 5.72
N ALA A 212 -15.27 12.71 6.02
CA ALA A 212 -16.07 11.56 5.56
C ALA A 212 -17.14 11.16 6.58
#